data_AF-A0A2W4IDY4-F1
#
_entry.id   AF-A0A2W4IDY4-F1
#
_cell.length_a   1.000
_cell.length_b   1.000
_cell.length_c   1.000
_cell.angle_alpha   90.00
_cell.angle_beta   90.00
_cell.angle_gamma   90.00
#
_symmetry.space_group_name_H-M   'P 1'
#
loop_
_entity.id
_entity.type
_entity.pdbx_description
1 polymer ?
#
loop_
_entity_poly.entity_id
_entity_poly.type
_entity_poly.pdbx_seq_one_letter_code
_entity_poly.pdbx_strand_id
1 'polypeptide(L)'
;MEAGAPANLLMGVIAGATIFLGLPVAFLRGVGEKTRGSLTMAACGVLVLLIVDVGYHMIESLERTAMEANWHKLGIMSAIVFLGLMYGLVGLAKLEERRGAMKGEGDPLSIATMIAIGIGLHNFAEGLAIGQSFSGGSISLGVVLVVGFAMHNATEGFGIAAPLAGKPVSFWRIALLGLIGGGPTAIGALIGGFFVNEYVTLLFLTLAVGSLIYVVRELLRLRFASLTPSGAMLALSMGLLFGIYTEIAVEAATNSSRSTTVQNAIEIDFSRATAGKSMSVPAGCNIVIKNSESTTLEFESDGLFAGELFLKSGEQASVSVTNKAGEYKLIIEDTDFAPISVKVTPVSK
;
A
#
# COMPACT_ATOMS: atom_id res chain seq x y z
N MET A 1 14.79 7.70 12.06
CA MET A 1 13.73 7.65 13.11
C MET A 1 12.89 6.44 12.77
N GLU A 2 12.88 5.39 13.59
CA GLU A 2 11.75 4.45 13.56
C GLU A 2 10.49 5.30 13.71
N ALA A 3 9.60 5.23 12.72
CA ALA A 3 8.33 5.91 12.82
C ALA A 3 7.57 5.25 13.98
N GLY A 4 7.52 5.91 15.14
CA GLY A 4 6.75 5.40 16.26
C GLY A 4 5.29 5.24 15.87
N ALA A 5 4.52 4.44 16.61
CA ALA A 5 3.09 4.23 16.40
C ALA A 5 2.26 5.51 16.06
N PRO A 6 2.57 6.71 16.63
CA PRO A 6 1.89 7.94 16.23
C PRO A 6 2.11 8.37 14.77
N ALA A 7 3.30 8.13 14.21
CA ALA A 7 3.63 8.47 12.84
C ALA A 7 2.93 7.54 11.84
N ASN A 8 2.90 6.23 12.11
CA ASN A 8 2.17 5.28 11.27
C ASN A 8 0.67 5.58 11.24
N LEU A 9 0.08 5.85 12.41
CA LEU A 9 -1.31 6.27 12.51
C LEU A 9 -1.57 7.55 11.71
N LEU A 10 -0.71 8.56 11.85
CA LEU A 10 -0.86 9.82 11.11
C LEU A 10 -0.83 9.59 9.59
N MET A 11 0.10 8.77 9.11
CA MET A 11 0.20 8.44 7.69
C MET A 11 -1.04 7.70 7.19
N GLY A 12 -1.54 6.73 7.95
CA GLY A 12 -2.80 6.04 7.62
C GLY A 12 -4.01 6.97 7.67
N VAL A 13 -4.06 7.93 8.60
CA VAL A 13 -5.10 8.97 8.63
C VAL A 13 -5.03 9.87 7.40
N ILE A 14 -3.83 10.30 6.99
CA ILE A 14 -3.66 11.16 5.80
C ILE A 14 -4.14 10.40 4.55
N ALA A 15 -3.67 9.17 4.35
CA ALA A 15 -4.06 8.35 3.20
C ALA A 15 -5.55 8.03 3.20
N GLY A 16 -6.14 7.65 4.34
CA GLY A 16 -7.57 7.33 4.44
C GLY A 16 -8.48 8.55 4.34
N ALA A 17 -8.05 9.71 4.84
CA ALA A 17 -8.86 10.94 4.84
C ALA A 17 -9.08 11.52 3.43
N THR A 18 -8.26 11.17 2.44
CA THR A 18 -8.47 11.66 1.08
C THR A 18 -9.75 11.13 0.45
N ILE A 19 -10.33 10.05 0.96
CA ILE A 19 -11.65 9.57 0.53
C ILE A 19 -12.74 10.64 0.64
N PHE A 20 -12.61 11.54 1.62
CA PHE A 20 -13.54 12.65 1.82
C PHE A 20 -13.46 13.70 0.72
N LEU A 21 -12.44 13.68 -0.15
CA LEU A 21 -12.33 14.58 -1.30
C LEU A 21 -13.33 14.20 -2.42
N GLY A 22 -13.69 12.92 -2.56
CA GLY A 22 -14.65 12.45 -3.55
C GLY A 22 -16.11 12.52 -3.10
N LEU A 23 -16.36 12.49 -1.79
CA LEU A 23 -17.71 12.49 -1.19
C LEU A 23 -18.58 13.73 -1.46
N PRO A 24 -18.04 14.97 -1.63
CA PRO A 24 -18.85 16.15 -1.88
C PRO A 24 -19.75 16.04 -3.11
N VAL A 25 -19.42 15.17 -4.08
CA VAL A 25 -20.26 14.88 -5.25
C VAL A 25 -21.65 14.39 -4.86
N ALA A 26 -21.82 13.76 -3.68
CA ALA A 26 -23.13 13.38 -3.16
C ALA A 26 -24.07 14.58 -2.93
N PHE A 27 -23.52 15.76 -2.61
CA PHE A 27 -24.29 16.98 -2.33
C PHE A 27 -24.50 17.88 -3.55
N LEU A 28 -23.80 17.63 -4.66
CA LEU A 28 -23.85 18.50 -5.82
C LEU A 28 -25.19 18.33 -6.57
N ARG A 29 -26.16 19.16 -6.21
CA ARG A 29 -27.52 19.18 -6.80
C ARG A 29 -27.58 19.64 -8.26
N GLY A 30 -26.49 20.24 -8.78
CA GLY A 30 -26.40 20.77 -10.15
C GLY A 30 -25.56 19.92 -11.12
N VAL A 31 -24.97 18.82 -10.68
CA VAL A 31 -24.17 17.96 -11.56
C VAL A 31 -25.09 17.01 -12.32
N GLY A 32 -25.05 17.11 -13.66
CA GLY A 32 -25.85 16.28 -14.54
C GLY A 32 -25.59 14.79 -14.30
N GLU A 33 -26.63 13.97 -14.48
CA GLU A 33 -26.56 12.52 -14.30
C GLU A 33 -25.43 11.89 -15.16
N LYS A 34 -25.21 12.39 -16.38
CA LYS A 34 -24.09 11.98 -17.24
C LYS A 34 -22.73 12.17 -16.57
N THR A 35 -22.46 13.35 -15.99
CA THR A 35 -21.18 13.64 -15.32
C THR A 35 -20.99 12.76 -14.09
N ARG A 36 -22.05 12.56 -13.29
CA ARG A 36 -22.00 11.63 -12.15
C ARG A 36 -21.69 10.21 -12.59
N GLY A 37 -22.35 9.74 -13.64
CA GLY A 37 -22.07 8.43 -14.22
C GLY A 37 -20.64 8.34 -14.73
N SER A 38 -20.13 9.36 -15.43
CA SER A 38 -18.73 9.40 -15.89
C SER A 38 -17.72 9.38 -14.74
N LEU A 39 -17.92 10.16 -13.67
CA LEU A 39 -17.04 10.13 -12.50
C LEU A 39 -17.07 8.76 -11.79
N THR A 40 -18.25 8.14 -11.71
CA THR A 40 -18.42 6.81 -11.13
C THR A 40 -17.70 5.74 -11.96
N MET A 41 -17.85 5.79 -13.28
CA MET A 41 -17.19 4.86 -14.19
C MET A 41 -15.67 5.08 -14.23
N ALA A 42 -15.20 6.32 -14.12
CA ALA A 42 -13.78 6.62 -13.97
C ALA A 42 -13.22 6.06 -12.65
N ALA A 43 -13.91 6.23 -11.52
CA ALA A 43 -13.52 5.58 -10.27
C ALA A 43 -13.51 4.05 -10.39
N CYS A 44 -14.48 3.47 -11.10
CA CYS A 44 -14.51 2.04 -11.42
C CYS A 44 -13.27 1.61 -12.23
N GLY A 45 -12.79 2.45 -13.16
CA GLY A 45 -11.56 2.19 -13.92
C GLY A 45 -10.30 2.16 -13.04
N VAL A 46 -10.19 3.09 -12.08
CA VAL A 46 -9.11 3.08 -11.09
C VAL A 46 -9.16 1.80 -10.24
N LEU A 47 -10.35 1.42 -9.75
CA LEU A 47 -10.52 0.19 -8.98
C LEU A 47 -10.17 -1.08 -9.76
N VAL A 48 -10.45 -1.12 -11.08
CA VAL A 48 -10.04 -2.23 -11.94
C VAL A 48 -8.52 -2.35 -12.01
N LEU A 49 -7.79 -1.23 -12.08
CA LEU A 49 -6.33 -1.26 -12.00
C LEU A 49 -5.85 -1.79 -10.65
N LEU A 50 -6.44 -1.32 -9.54
CA LEU A 50 -6.07 -1.78 -8.20
C LEU A 50 -6.29 -3.29 -8.02
N ILE A 51 -7.32 -3.87 -8.64
CA ILE A 51 -7.50 -5.33 -8.65
C ILE A 51 -6.30 -6.03 -9.29
N VAL A 52 -5.78 -5.48 -10.40
CA VAL A 52 -4.61 -6.04 -11.10
C VAL A 52 -3.36 -5.91 -10.24
N ASP A 53 -3.10 -4.72 -9.69
CA ASP A 53 -1.92 -4.42 -8.88
C ASP A 53 -1.86 -5.25 -7.58
N VAL A 54 -2.91 -5.16 -6.75
CA VAL A 54 -3.03 -5.91 -5.50
C VAL A 54 -3.07 -7.42 -5.78
N GLY A 55 -3.72 -7.83 -6.87
CA GLY A 55 -3.75 -9.22 -7.33
C GLY A 55 -2.37 -9.74 -7.74
N TYR A 56 -1.54 -8.92 -8.37
CA TYR A 56 -0.17 -9.26 -8.73
C TYR A 56 0.67 -9.55 -7.48
N HIS A 57 0.64 -8.68 -6.47
CA HIS A 57 1.35 -8.92 -5.21
C HIS A 57 0.89 -10.19 -4.47
N MET A 58 -0.40 -10.53 -4.57
CA MET A 58 -0.94 -11.77 -4.01
C MET A 58 -0.38 -13.00 -4.73
N ILE A 59 -0.33 -12.97 -6.06
CA ILE A 59 0.23 -14.07 -6.87
C ILE A 59 1.74 -14.19 -6.63
N GLU A 60 2.47 -13.07 -6.64
CA GLU A 60 3.91 -13.02 -6.41
C GLU A 60 4.29 -13.67 -5.07
N SER A 61 3.49 -13.46 -4.02
CA SER A 61 3.70 -14.08 -2.71
C SER A 61 3.63 -15.62 -2.76
N LEU A 62 2.73 -16.17 -3.58
CA LEU A 62 2.62 -17.62 -3.80
C LEU A 62 3.76 -18.14 -4.66
N GLU A 63 4.12 -17.43 -5.73
CA GLU A 63 5.20 -17.80 -6.65
C GLU A 63 6.54 -17.89 -5.92
N ARG A 64 6.88 -16.90 -5.08
CA ARG A 64 8.09 -16.91 -4.23
C ARG A 64 8.14 -18.17 -3.37
N THR A 65 7.04 -18.50 -2.71
CA THR A 65 6.94 -19.71 -1.85
C THR A 65 7.04 -21.00 -2.66
N ALA A 66 6.50 -21.02 -3.88
CA ALA A 66 6.62 -22.18 -4.77
C ALA A 66 8.07 -22.38 -5.25
N MET A 67 8.80 -21.30 -5.52
CA MET A 67 10.22 -21.33 -5.89
C MET A 67 11.11 -21.84 -4.75
N GLU A 68 10.72 -21.65 -3.49
CA GLU A 68 11.39 -22.22 -2.31
C GLU A 68 11.19 -23.75 -2.16
N ALA A 69 10.38 -24.38 -3.03
CA ALA A 69 10.02 -25.79 -2.97
C ALA A 69 9.40 -26.26 -1.62
N ASN A 70 8.87 -25.32 -0.82
CA ASN A 70 8.23 -25.60 0.46
C ASN A 70 6.72 -25.85 0.28
N TRP A 71 6.36 -27.09 -0.07
CA TRP A 71 4.98 -27.50 -0.34
C TRP A 71 4.03 -27.32 0.85
N HIS A 72 4.52 -27.45 2.09
CA HIS A 72 3.71 -27.23 3.29
C HIS A 72 3.32 -25.76 3.42
N LYS A 73 4.28 -24.85 3.32
CA LYS A 73 4.05 -23.40 3.37
C LYS A 73 3.15 -22.96 2.21
N LEU A 74 3.40 -23.46 1.00
CA LEU A 74 2.58 -23.19 -0.18
C LEU A 74 1.12 -23.63 0.02
N GLY A 75 0.89 -24.81 0.61
CA GLY A 75 -0.45 -25.31 0.91
C GLY A 75 -1.21 -24.40 1.87
N ILE A 76 -0.55 -23.91 2.93
CA ILE A 76 -1.14 -22.98 3.89
C ILE A 76 -1.47 -21.64 3.23
N MET A 77 -0.53 -21.07 2.47
CA MET A 77 -0.74 -19.78 1.79
C MET A 77 -1.83 -19.86 0.72
N SER A 78 -1.90 -20.98 -0.01
CA SER A 78 -2.97 -21.23 -0.97
C SER A 78 -4.35 -21.30 -0.30
N ALA A 79 -4.43 -21.94 0.88
CA ALA A 79 -5.66 -21.96 1.67
C ALA A 79 -6.05 -20.56 2.17
N ILE A 80 -5.09 -19.73 2.58
CA ILE A 80 -5.32 -18.35 2.98
C ILE A 80 -5.87 -17.53 1.80
N VAL A 81 -5.28 -17.65 0.61
CA VAL A 81 -5.75 -16.98 -0.61
C VAL A 81 -7.18 -17.41 -0.94
N PHE A 82 -7.46 -18.71 -0.91
CA PHE A 82 -8.81 -19.21 -1.13
C PHE A 82 -9.82 -18.63 -0.13
N LEU A 83 -9.49 -18.65 1.17
CA LEU A 83 -10.38 -18.14 2.22
C LEU A 83 -10.58 -16.63 2.11
N GLY A 84 -9.53 -15.84 1.90
CA GLY A 84 -9.68 -14.38 1.80
C GLY A 84 -10.45 -13.95 0.56
N LEU A 85 -10.22 -14.57 -0.61
CA LEU A 85 -11.07 -14.35 -1.79
C LEU A 85 -12.54 -14.72 -1.49
N MET A 86 -12.77 -15.86 -0.86
CA MET A 86 -14.12 -16.31 -0.52
C MET A 86 -14.82 -15.34 0.43
N TYR A 87 -14.14 -14.84 1.46
CA TYR A 87 -14.71 -13.85 2.39
C TYR A 87 -14.92 -12.49 1.72
N GLY A 88 -13.97 -12.03 0.90
CA GLY A 88 -14.11 -10.77 0.15
C GLY A 88 -15.27 -10.80 -0.85
N LEU A 89 -15.43 -11.88 -1.61
CA LEU A 89 -16.47 -12.01 -2.63
C LEU A 89 -17.81 -12.46 -2.05
N VAL A 90 -17.82 -13.68 -1.49
CA VAL A 90 -19.06 -14.35 -1.05
C VAL A 90 -19.53 -13.77 0.27
N GLY A 91 -18.61 -13.39 1.17
CA GLY A 91 -18.95 -12.76 2.43
C GLY A 91 -19.67 -11.42 2.23
N LEU A 92 -19.15 -10.56 1.35
CA LEU A 92 -19.81 -9.28 1.01
C LEU A 92 -21.13 -9.49 0.27
N ALA A 93 -21.20 -10.45 -0.67
CA ALA A 93 -22.46 -10.78 -1.34
C ALA A 93 -23.54 -11.26 -0.36
N LYS A 94 -23.19 -12.13 0.59
CA LYS A 94 -24.12 -12.57 1.65
C LYS A 94 -24.55 -11.43 2.56
N LEU A 95 -23.64 -10.50 2.86
CA LEU A 95 -23.98 -9.31 3.65
C LEU A 95 -24.97 -8.42 2.90
N GLU A 96 -24.78 -8.24 1.58
CA GLU A 96 -25.72 -7.53 0.72
C GLU A 96 -27.11 -8.18 0.70
N GLU A 97 -27.20 -9.50 0.49
CA GLU A 97 -28.46 -10.24 0.49
C GLU A 97 -29.25 -10.01 1.79
N ARG A 98 -28.56 -10.14 2.93
CA ARG A 98 -29.15 -9.91 4.26
C ARG A 98 -29.64 -8.48 4.43
N ARG A 99 -28.88 -7.50 3.93
CA ARG A 99 -29.27 -6.09 4.02
C ARG A 99 -30.40 -5.75 3.06
N GLY A 100 -30.40 -6.33 1.86
CA GLY A 100 -31.48 -6.19 0.87
C GLY A 100 -32.80 -6.71 1.41
N ALA A 101 -32.79 -7.86 2.08
CA ALA A 101 -33.98 -8.40 2.74
C ALA A 101 -34.55 -7.47 3.84
N MET A 102 -33.69 -6.74 4.56
CA MET A 102 -34.12 -5.83 5.63
C MET A 102 -34.49 -4.42 5.16
N LYS A 103 -33.82 -3.87 4.13
CA LYS A 103 -33.94 -2.47 3.69
C LYS A 103 -34.64 -2.29 2.35
N GLY A 104 -34.92 -3.37 1.64
CA GLY A 104 -35.40 -3.35 0.25
C GLY A 104 -34.24 -3.44 -0.74
N GLU A 105 -34.41 -4.26 -1.77
CA GLU A 105 -33.44 -4.36 -2.86
C GLU A 105 -33.28 -3.01 -3.56
N GLY A 106 -32.03 -2.62 -3.81
CA GLY A 106 -31.72 -1.38 -4.54
C GLY A 106 -31.79 -0.09 -3.71
N ASP A 107 -31.95 -0.14 -2.38
CA ASP A 107 -31.86 1.06 -1.53
C ASP A 107 -30.49 1.75 -1.73
N PRO A 108 -30.45 3.02 -2.20
CA PRO A 108 -29.19 3.69 -2.51
C PRO A 108 -28.24 3.82 -1.32
N LEU A 109 -28.79 3.99 -0.11
CA LEU A 109 -27.97 4.07 1.10
C LEU A 109 -27.39 2.71 1.46
N SER A 110 -28.14 1.62 1.29
CA SER A 110 -27.62 0.26 1.44
C SER A 110 -26.49 -0.02 0.46
N ILE A 111 -26.65 0.32 -0.82
CA ILE A 111 -25.60 0.17 -1.85
C ILE A 111 -24.36 0.97 -1.48
N ALA A 112 -24.52 2.27 -1.15
CA ALA A 112 -23.40 3.11 -0.74
C ALA A 112 -22.69 2.60 0.53
N THR A 113 -23.45 2.00 1.46
CA THR A 113 -22.88 1.35 2.65
C THR A 113 -22.06 0.11 2.27
N MET A 114 -22.56 -0.72 1.36
CA MET A 114 -21.83 -1.92 0.90
C MET A 114 -20.56 -1.56 0.14
N ILE A 115 -20.62 -0.51 -0.71
CA ILE A 115 -19.45 0.05 -1.39
C ILE A 115 -18.45 0.56 -0.34
N ALA A 116 -18.88 1.35 0.65
CA ALA A 116 -18.00 1.85 1.70
C ALA A 116 -17.38 0.72 2.56
N ILE A 117 -18.12 -0.35 2.86
CA ILE A 117 -17.59 -1.51 3.59
C ILE A 117 -16.55 -2.24 2.74
N GLY A 118 -16.84 -2.52 1.47
CA GLY A 118 -15.88 -3.14 0.56
C GLY A 118 -14.62 -2.29 0.41
N ILE A 119 -14.80 -0.97 0.31
CA ILE A 119 -13.69 -0.02 0.25
C ILE A 119 -12.85 -0.06 1.54
N GLY A 120 -13.51 -0.01 2.70
CA GLY A 120 -12.86 -0.11 4.00
C GLY A 120 -12.04 -1.38 4.18
N LEU A 121 -12.47 -2.50 3.60
CA LEU A 121 -11.74 -3.76 3.70
C LEU A 121 -10.42 -3.76 2.92
N HIS A 122 -10.37 -3.18 1.71
CA HIS A 122 -9.08 -3.03 1.02
C HIS A 122 -8.21 -1.93 1.64
N ASN A 123 -8.82 -0.83 2.07
CA ASN A 123 -8.13 0.27 2.73
C ASN A 123 -7.46 -0.17 4.04
N PHE A 124 -8.00 -1.18 4.71
CA PHE A 124 -7.31 -1.83 5.83
C PHE A 124 -5.99 -2.49 5.41
N ALA A 125 -5.97 -3.21 4.29
CA ALA A 125 -4.77 -3.86 3.77
C ALA A 125 -3.70 -2.84 3.36
N GLU A 126 -4.10 -1.73 2.74
CA GLU A 126 -3.23 -0.58 2.46
C GLU A 126 -2.64 0.02 3.73
N GLY A 127 -3.49 0.19 4.75
CA GLY A 127 -3.04 0.60 6.07
C GLY A 127 -1.93 -0.31 6.58
N LEU A 128 -2.13 -1.63 6.56
CA LEU A 128 -1.09 -2.59 6.98
C LEU A 128 0.21 -2.37 6.21
N ALA A 129 0.15 -2.20 4.89
CA ALA A 129 1.32 -1.95 4.06
C ALA A 129 2.07 -0.65 4.43
N ILE A 130 1.34 0.44 4.73
CA ILE A 130 1.91 1.68 5.26
C ILE A 130 2.66 1.37 6.57
N GLY A 131 1.98 0.77 7.55
CA GLY A 131 2.55 0.50 8.87
C GLY A 131 3.81 -0.35 8.82
N GLN A 132 3.80 -1.39 7.99
CA GLN A 132 4.92 -2.30 7.80
C GLN A 132 6.10 -1.61 7.09
N SER A 133 5.84 -0.77 6.09
CA SER A 133 6.89 -0.04 5.36
C SER A 133 7.66 0.93 6.25
N PHE A 134 6.94 1.68 7.09
CA PHE A 134 7.56 2.64 8.01
C PHE A 134 8.28 1.94 9.18
N SER A 135 7.75 0.81 9.66
CA SER A 135 8.34 0.06 10.77
C SER A 135 9.53 -0.80 10.33
N GLY A 136 9.54 -1.24 9.07
CA GLY A 136 10.69 -1.87 8.42
C GLY A 136 11.79 -0.88 7.99
N GLY A 137 11.73 0.38 8.43
CA GLY A 137 12.76 1.40 8.14
C GLY A 137 12.72 2.00 6.73
N SER A 138 11.79 1.57 5.88
CA SER A 138 11.67 2.01 4.48
C SER A 138 10.79 3.25 4.34
N ILE A 139 11.21 4.38 4.93
CA ILE A 139 10.44 5.65 4.94
C ILE A 139 10.09 6.10 3.52
N SER A 140 11.02 5.99 2.57
CA SER A 140 10.76 6.37 1.17
C SER A 140 9.63 5.54 0.56
N LEU A 141 9.64 4.22 0.78
CA LEU A 141 8.59 3.32 0.31
C LEU A 141 7.25 3.68 0.98
N GLY A 142 7.27 3.92 2.30
CA GLY A 142 6.07 4.31 3.04
C GLY A 142 5.44 5.61 2.55
N VAL A 143 6.23 6.65 2.25
CA VAL A 143 5.72 7.92 1.69
C VAL A 143 5.11 7.72 0.32
N VAL A 144 5.74 6.90 -0.52
CA VAL A 144 5.30 6.58 -1.88
C VAL A 144 3.96 5.86 -1.85
N LEU A 145 3.81 4.86 -0.97
CA LEU A 145 2.53 4.19 -0.73
C LEU A 145 1.47 5.16 -0.24
N VAL A 146 1.77 6.03 0.74
CA VAL A 146 0.81 7.03 1.24
C VAL A 146 0.32 7.94 0.13
N VAL A 147 1.20 8.40 -0.77
CA VAL A 147 0.83 9.28 -1.89
C VAL A 147 0.00 8.52 -2.92
N GLY A 148 0.40 7.32 -3.30
CA GLY A 148 -0.37 6.46 -4.21
C GLY A 148 -1.78 6.18 -3.68
N PHE A 149 -1.86 5.73 -2.43
CA PHE A 149 -3.11 5.42 -1.73
C PHE A 149 -3.99 6.66 -1.58
N ALA A 150 -3.41 7.78 -1.17
CA ALA A 150 -4.13 9.05 -1.08
C ALA A 150 -4.80 9.46 -2.40
N MET A 151 -4.13 9.26 -3.54
CA MET A 151 -4.67 9.64 -4.84
C MET A 151 -5.85 8.78 -5.28
N HIS A 152 -5.80 7.45 -5.15
CA HIS A 152 -6.93 6.61 -5.56
C HIS A 152 -8.06 6.61 -4.52
N ASN A 153 -7.78 6.74 -3.22
CA ASN A 153 -8.81 6.90 -2.18
C ASN A 153 -9.69 8.11 -2.46
N ALA A 154 -9.12 9.21 -2.97
CA ALA A 154 -9.91 10.35 -3.41
C ALA A 154 -10.95 9.98 -4.50
N THR A 155 -10.60 9.05 -5.39
CA THR A 155 -11.51 8.57 -6.45
C THR A 155 -12.56 7.58 -5.94
N GLU A 156 -12.24 6.78 -4.94
CA GLU A 156 -13.19 5.86 -4.27
C GLU A 156 -14.35 6.59 -3.59
N GLY A 157 -14.10 7.81 -3.09
CA GLY A 157 -15.14 8.69 -2.58
C GLY A 157 -16.26 8.94 -3.62
N PHE A 158 -15.94 8.98 -4.92
CA PHE A 158 -16.97 9.07 -5.97
C PHE A 158 -17.82 7.80 -6.04
N GLY A 159 -17.20 6.62 -5.90
CA GLY A 159 -17.90 5.34 -5.87
C GLY A 159 -18.91 5.26 -4.72
N ILE A 160 -18.51 5.68 -3.52
CA ILE A 160 -19.40 5.76 -2.33
C ILE A 160 -20.53 6.77 -2.56
N ALA A 161 -20.22 7.94 -3.13
CA ALA A 161 -21.18 9.01 -3.34
C ALA A 161 -22.18 8.72 -4.47
N ALA A 162 -21.82 7.89 -5.44
CA ALA A 162 -22.57 7.70 -6.68
C ALA A 162 -24.04 7.29 -6.49
N PRO A 163 -24.37 6.27 -5.67
CA PRO A 163 -25.76 5.89 -5.41
C PRO A 163 -26.57 6.99 -4.73
N LEU A 164 -25.90 7.81 -3.91
CA LEU A 164 -26.53 8.83 -3.07
C LEU A 164 -26.73 10.17 -3.75
N ALA A 165 -26.02 10.44 -4.85
CA ALA A 165 -26.05 11.77 -5.41
C ALA A 165 -27.48 12.18 -5.86
N GLY A 166 -27.83 13.43 -5.60
CA GLY A 166 -29.18 13.97 -5.85
C GLY A 166 -30.28 13.42 -4.92
N LYS A 167 -29.95 12.54 -3.96
CA LYS A 167 -30.89 12.08 -2.92
C LYS A 167 -30.76 12.95 -1.65
N PRO A 168 -31.84 13.10 -0.86
CA PRO A 168 -31.76 13.78 0.42
C PRO A 168 -31.04 12.92 1.46
N VAL A 169 -29.73 13.08 1.57
CA VAL A 169 -28.90 12.45 2.60
C VAL A 169 -28.29 13.50 3.50
N SER A 170 -28.24 13.21 4.81
CA SER A 170 -27.63 14.10 5.79
C SER A 170 -26.10 14.08 5.68
N PHE A 171 -25.48 15.21 5.99
CA PHE A 171 -24.03 15.36 6.02
C PHE A 171 -23.34 14.27 6.87
N TRP A 172 -23.87 14.01 8.06
CA TRP A 172 -23.32 13.01 8.98
C TRP A 172 -23.36 11.59 8.44
N ARG A 173 -24.34 11.23 7.60
CA ARG A 173 -24.38 9.90 6.97
C ARG A 173 -23.28 9.76 5.93
N ILE A 174 -23.04 10.79 5.13
CA ILE A 174 -21.95 10.79 4.15
C ILE A 174 -20.59 10.79 4.86
N ALA A 175 -20.44 11.57 5.93
CA ALA A 175 -19.24 11.56 6.75
C ALA A 175 -18.98 10.17 7.36
N LEU A 176 -20.02 9.49 7.85
CA LEU A 176 -19.90 8.12 8.36
C LEU A 176 -19.50 7.13 7.26
N LEU A 177 -20.03 7.25 6.04
CA LEU A 177 -19.60 6.40 4.93
C LEU A 177 -18.13 6.64 4.56
N GLY A 178 -17.68 7.89 4.59
CA GLY A 178 -16.25 8.21 4.46
C GLY A 178 -15.41 7.58 5.56
N LEU A 179 -15.88 7.59 6.80
CA LEU A 179 -15.19 6.96 7.92
C LEU A 179 -15.15 5.43 7.78
N ILE A 180 -16.24 4.80 7.29
CA ILE A 180 -16.27 3.36 7.03
C ILE A 180 -15.29 2.99 5.91
N GLY A 181 -15.21 3.81 4.86
CA GLY A 181 -14.31 3.58 3.72
C GLY A 181 -12.85 3.88 4.02
N GLY A 182 -12.52 5.04 4.61
CA GLY A 182 -11.13 5.48 4.80
C GLY A 182 -10.57 5.29 6.22
N GLY A 183 -11.42 5.17 7.24
CA GLY A 183 -10.99 4.93 8.62
C GLY A 183 -10.15 3.66 8.80
N PRO A 184 -10.46 2.54 8.13
CA PRO A 184 -9.66 1.32 8.22
C PRO A 184 -8.19 1.48 7.81
N THR A 185 -7.84 2.44 6.93
CA THR A 185 -6.43 2.73 6.58
C THR A 185 -5.61 3.15 7.80
N ALA A 186 -6.17 4.01 8.65
CA ALA A 186 -5.53 4.45 9.89
C ALA A 186 -5.34 3.29 10.87
N ILE A 187 -6.35 2.43 11.00
CA ILE A 187 -6.31 1.24 11.87
C ILE A 187 -5.27 0.25 11.35
N GLY A 188 -5.27 -0.03 10.04
CA GLY A 188 -4.30 -0.89 9.39
C GLY A 188 -2.87 -0.37 9.58
N ALA A 189 -2.63 0.92 9.41
CA ALA A 189 -1.30 1.51 9.57
C ALA A 189 -0.78 1.43 11.01
N LEU A 190 -1.68 1.59 11.98
CA LEU A 190 -1.34 1.37 13.38
C LEU A 190 -0.97 -0.10 13.64
N ILE A 191 -1.79 -1.04 13.19
CA ILE A 191 -1.58 -2.49 13.45
C ILE A 191 -0.34 -3.00 12.71
N GLY A 192 -0.19 -2.65 11.42
CA GLY A 192 0.98 -3.00 10.61
C GLY A 192 2.27 -2.40 11.16
N GLY A 193 2.15 -1.36 11.99
CA GLY A 193 3.27 -0.77 12.72
C GLY A 193 3.80 -1.62 13.88
N PHE A 194 2.99 -2.51 14.44
CA PHE A 194 3.36 -3.35 15.59
C PHE A 194 3.71 -4.78 15.18
N PHE A 195 3.25 -5.23 14.02
CA PHE A 195 3.32 -6.64 13.63
C PHE A 195 3.49 -6.80 12.11
N VAL A 196 4.54 -7.52 11.72
CA VAL A 196 4.80 -7.93 10.34
C VAL A 196 4.67 -9.44 10.27
N ASN A 197 3.71 -9.93 9.49
CA ASN A 197 3.50 -11.37 9.30
C ASN A 197 2.96 -11.64 7.91
N GLU A 198 3.64 -12.52 7.19
CA GLU A 198 3.32 -12.85 5.79
C GLU A 198 1.92 -13.44 5.62
N TYR A 199 1.47 -14.30 6.54
CA TYR A 199 0.14 -14.93 6.46
C TYR A 199 -0.98 -13.93 6.69
N VAL A 200 -0.82 -13.04 7.67
CA VAL A 200 -1.81 -11.97 7.94
C VAL A 200 -1.85 -10.98 6.78
N THR A 201 -0.68 -10.59 6.26
CA THR A 201 -0.58 -9.70 5.11
C THR A 201 -1.27 -10.31 3.90
N LEU A 202 -0.96 -11.58 3.58
CA LEU A 202 -1.59 -12.30 2.48
C LEU A 202 -3.11 -12.43 2.66
N LEU A 203 -3.59 -12.71 3.88
CA LEU A 203 -5.02 -12.79 4.18
C LEU A 203 -5.73 -11.46 3.88
N PHE A 204 -5.17 -10.33 4.28
CA PHE A 204 -5.79 -9.02 4.02
C PHE A 204 -5.63 -8.59 2.57
N LEU A 205 -4.53 -8.94 1.91
CA LEU A 205 -4.32 -8.69 0.49
C LEU A 205 -5.34 -9.45 -0.36
N THR A 206 -5.55 -10.73 -0.09
CA THR A 206 -6.51 -11.54 -0.84
C THR A 206 -7.96 -11.17 -0.54
N LEU A 207 -8.24 -10.75 0.70
CA LEU A 207 -9.53 -10.17 1.07
C LEU A 207 -9.77 -8.82 0.38
N ALA A 208 -8.73 -7.98 0.25
CA ALA A 208 -8.78 -6.72 -0.50
C ALA A 208 -9.15 -6.97 -1.97
N VAL A 209 -8.46 -7.89 -2.65
CA VAL A 209 -8.79 -8.28 -4.04
C VAL A 209 -10.26 -8.70 -4.17
N GLY A 210 -10.73 -9.60 -3.30
CA GLY A 210 -12.13 -10.03 -3.31
C GLY A 210 -13.11 -8.89 -3.08
N SER A 211 -12.80 -7.97 -2.16
CA SER A 211 -13.63 -6.80 -1.87
C SER A 211 -13.69 -5.79 -3.03
N LEU A 212 -12.56 -5.56 -3.71
CA LEU A 212 -12.50 -4.67 -4.87
C LEU A 212 -13.32 -5.22 -6.04
N ILE A 213 -13.23 -6.52 -6.32
CA ILE A 213 -14.08 -7.17 -7.33
C ILE A 213 -15.56 -7.01 -6.99
N TYR A 214 -15.94 -7.18 -5.72
CA TYR A 214 -17.30 -6.94 -5.26
C TYR A 214 -17.75 -5.48 -5.47
N VAL A 215 -16.91 -4.50 -5.12
CA VAL A 215 -17.22 -3.08 -5.29
C VAL A 215 -17.34 -2.70 -6.76
N VAL A 216 -16.45 -3.19 -7.62
CA VAL A 216 -16.53 -2.99 -9.07
C VAL A 216 -17.84 -3.54 -9.62
N ARG A 217 -18.28 -4.72 -9.17
CA ARG A 217 -19.60 -5.27 -9.53
C ARG A 217 -20.73 -4.31 -9.14
N GLU A 218 -20.68 -3.73 -7.95
CA GLU A 218 -21.70 -2.77 -7.50
C GLU A 218 -21.72 -1.49 -8.34
N LEU A 219 -20.55 -0.94 -8.68
CA LEU A 219 -20.45 0.26 -9.51
C LEU A 219 -20.96 0.00 -10.94
N LEU A 220 -20.62 -1.15 -11.54
CA LEU A 220 -21.07 -1.52 -12.88
C LEU A 220 -22.59 -1.78 -12.96
N ARG A 221 -23.23 -2.14 -11.83
CA ARG A 221 -24.69 -2.31 -11.76
C ARG A 221 -25.44 -0.98 -11.70
N LEU A 222 -24.79 0.12 -11.33
CA LEU A 222 -25.42 1.43 -11.29
C LEU A 222 -25.82 1.87 -12.69
N ARG A 223 -27.10 2.20 -12.87
CA ARG A 223 -27.65 2.66 -14.15
C ARG A 223 -27.71 4.18 -14.19
N PHE A 224 -27.09 4.77 -15.22
CA PHE A 224 -27.14 6.21 -15.51
C PHE A 224 -27.82 6.39 -16.87
N ALA A 225 -29.07 6.84 -16.89
CA ALA A 225 -29.92 6.90 -18.09
C ALA A 225 -29.35 7.80 -19.20
N SER A 226 -28.69 8.87 -18.81
CA SER A 226 -28.06 9.84 -19.71
C SER A 226 -26.62 9.50 -20.14
N LEU A 227 -26.06 8.37 -19.69
CA LEU A 227 -24.72 7.92 -20.06
C LEU A 227 -24.81 6.71 -21.03
N THR A 228 -24.34 6.88 -22.26
CA THR A 228 -24.30 5.79 -23.23
C THR A 228 -23.28 4.72 -22.82
N PRO A 229 -23.40 3.47 -23.30
CA PRO A 229 -22.39 2.43 -23.05
C PRO A 229 -20.98 2.87 -23.48
N SER A 230 -20.86 3.52 -24.63
CA SER A 230 -19.59 4.08 -25.10
C SER A 230 -19.04 5.18 -24.18
N GLY A 231 -19.91 6.05 -23.66
CA GLY A 231 -19.50 7.09 -22.69
C GLY A 231 -19.09 6.51 -21.34
N ALA A 232 -19.76 5.45 -20.89
CA ALA A 232 -19.40 4.72 -19.68
C ALA A 232 -18.04 4.02 -19.82
N MET A 233 -17.81 3.33 -20.95
CA MET A 233 -16.53 2.67 -21.23
C MET A 233 -15.40 3.68 -21.43
N LEU A 234 -15.66 4.81 -22.10
CA LEU A 234 -14.67 5.89 -22.20
C LEU A 234 -14.27 6.40 -20.83
N ALA A 235 -15.25 6.70 -19.96
CA ALA A 235 -14.97 7.16 -18.61
C ALA A 235 -14.20 6.12 -17.78
N LEU A 236 -14.55 4.84 -17.90
CA LEU A 236 -13.80 3.74 -17.29
C LEU A 236 -12.36 3.69 -17.80
N SER A 237 -12.15 3.75 -19.11
CA SER A 237 -10.80 3.78 -19.70
C SER A 237 -10.00 4.99 -19.23
N MET A 238 -10.62 6.17 -19.11
CA MET A 238 -9.96 7.36 -18.57
C MET A 238 -9.55 7.17 -17.11
N GLY A 239 -10.39 6.49 -16.31
CA GLY A 239 -10.05 6.09 -14.95
C GLY A 239 -8.86 5.14 -14.89
N LEU A 240 -8.86 4.11 -15.75
CA LEU A 240 -7.76 3.15 -15.85
C LEU A 240 -6.44 3.85 -16.24
N LEU A 241 -6.48 4.71 -17.26
CA LEU A 241 -5.33 5.50 -17.70
C LEU A 241 -4.84 6.45 -16.62
N PHE A 242 -5.76 7.07 -15.86
CA PHE A 242 -5.42 7.89 -14.73
C PHE A 242 -4.70 7.08 -13.65
N GLY A 243 -5.21 5.90 -13.30
CA GLY A 243 -4.56 4.98 -12.37
C GLY A 243 -3.14 4.62 -12.81
N ILE A 244 -2.98 4.18 -14.05
CA ILE A 244 -1.66 3.81 -14.62
C ILE A 244 -0.71 5.01 -14.56
N TYR A 245 -1.20 6.19 -14.95
CA TYR A 245 -0.41 7.41 -14.89
C TYR A 245 0.03 7.73 -13.46
N THR A 246 -0.88 7.62 -12.48
CA THR A 246 -0.54 7.88 -11.08
C THR A 246 0.48 6.89 -10.54
N GLU A 247 0.39 5.61 -10.90
CA GLU A 247 1.33 4.57 -10.51
C GLU A 247 2.73 4.85 -11.08
N ILE A 248 2.83 5.12 -12.39
CA ILE A 248 4.09 5.48 -13.05
C ILE A 248 4.69 6.77 -12.48
N ALA A 249 3.85 7.79 -12.22
CA ALA A 249 4.32 9.06 -11.68
C ALA A 249 4.89 8.88 -10.26
N VAL A 250 4.23 8.07 -9.43
CA VAL A 250 4.67 7.73 -8.09
C VAL A 250 5.99 6.95 -8.14
N GLU A 251 6.12 5.96 -9.02
CA GLU A 251 7.35 5.19 -9.19
C GLU A 251 8.51 6.06 -9.73
N ALA A 252 8.26 6.93 -10.70
CA ALA A 252 9.26 7.87 -11.22
C ALA A 252 9.74 8.86 -10.15
N ALA A 253 8.84 9.39 -9.33
CA ALA A 253 9.18 10.26 -8.20
C ALA A 253 10.01 9.53 -7.15
N THR A 254 9.72 8.24 -6.92
CA THR A 254 10.48 7.36 -6.02
C THR A 254 11.90 7.17 -6.51
N ASN A 255 12.08 6.79 -7.78
CA ASN A 255 13.39 6.55 -8.37
C ASN A 255 14.25 7.81 -8.43
N SER A 256 13.65 8.97 -8.69
CA SER A 256 14.34 10.26 -8.65
C SER A 256 14.84 10.60 -7.23
N SER A 257 14.02 10.32 -6.22
CA SER A 257 14.38 10.50 -4.80
C SER A 257 15.49 9.54 -4.36
N ARG A 258 15.44 8.29 -4.83
CA ARG A 258 16.46 7.26 -4.56
C ARG A 258 17.79 7.61 -5.23
N SER A 259 17.77 8.07 -6.47
CA SER A 259 18.98 8.50 -7.21
C SER A 259 19.67 9.71 -6.55
N THR A 260 18.89 10.71 -6.11
CA THR A 260 19.41 11.89 -5.39
C THR A 260 19.99 11.51 -4.02
N THR A 261 19.39 10.54 -3.34
CA THR A 261 19.88 10.00 -2.07
C THR A 261 21.20 9.25 -2.26
N VAL A 262 21.29 8.41 -3.29
CA VAL A 262 22.50 7.62 -3.62
C VAL A 262 23.67 8.52 -4.03
N GLN A 263 23.44 9.59 -4.80
CA GLN A 263 24.52 10.52 -5.19
C GLN A 263 25.14 11.29 -4.02
N ASN A 264 24.41 11.46 -2.91
CA ASN A 264 24.89 12.16 -1.72
C ASN A 264 25.19 11.22 -0.55
N ALA A 265 25.04 9.91 -0.75
CA ALA A 265 25.30 8.90 0.27
C ALA A 265 26.80 8.60 0.37
N ILE A 266 27.26 8.29 1.59
CA ILE A 266 28.61 7.75 1.77
C ILE A 266 28.59 6.32 1.22
N GLU A 267 29.29 6.10 0.11
CA GLU A 267 29.42 4.78 -0.51
C GLU A 267 30.49 3.97 0.23
N ILE A 268 30.12 2.76 0.64
CA ILE A 268 31.00 1.74 1.19
C ILE A 268 31.09 0.63 0.16
N ASP A 269 32.16 0.68 -0.64
CA ASP A 269 32.50 -0.38 -1.58
C ASP A 269 33.18 -1.53 -0.81
N PHE A 270 32.45 -2.63 -0.62
CA PHE A 270 32.95 -3.80 0.06
C PHE A 270 33.79 -4.67 -0.87
N SER A 271 35.05 -4.84 -0.47
CA SER A 271 36.03 -5.76 -1.05
C SER A 271 36.99 -6.25 0.05
N ARG A 272 37.79 -7.29 -0.23
CA ARG A 272 38.90 -7.72 0.66
C ARG A 272 39.84 -6.58 1.05
N ALA A 273 39.94 -5.52 0.25
CA ALA A 273 40.78 -4.36 0.53
C ALA A 273 40.14 -3.36 1.53
N THR A 274 38.84 -3.45 1.79
CA THR A 274 38.11 -2.60 2.73
C THR A 274 37.74 -3.30 4.04
N ALA A 275 37.83 -4.64 4.10
CA ALA A 275 37.64 -5.43 5.31
C ALA A 275 38.58 -5.00 6.46
N GLY A 276 38.06 -4.96 7.69
CA GLY A 276 38.81 -4.57 8.89
C GLY A 276 39.07 -3.08 9.08
N LYS A 277 38.60 -2.21 8.17
CA LYS A 277 38.74 -0.76 8.32
C LYS A 277 37.76 -0.18 9.33
N SER A 278 38.10 0.99 9.86
CA SER A 278 37.20 1.80 10.68
C SER A 278 36.76 3.03 9.89
N MET A 279 35.48 3.40 10.01
CA MET A 279 34.93 4.59 9.36
C MET A 279 33.97 5.35 10.28
N SER A 280 33.70 6.61 9.94
CA SER A 280 32.79 7.46 10.69
C SER A 280 31.69 7.97 9.77
N VAL A 281 30.44 7.85 10.20
CA VAL A 281 29.26 8.29 9.45
C VAL A 281 28.35 9.14 10.36
N PRO A 282 27.65 10.15 9.82
CA PRO A 282 26.63 10.88 10.59
C PRO A 282 25.43 9.97 10.93
N ALA A 283 24.86 10.15 12.13
CA ALA A 283 23.64 9.47 12.52
C ALA A 283 22.47 9.82 11.57
N GLY A 284 21.68 8.83 11.16
CA GLY A 284 20.53 9.05 10.29
C GLY A 284 20.85 9.34 8.82
N CYS A 285 22.12 9.25 8.40
CA CYS A 285 22.45 9.37 6.99
C CYS A 285 22.11 8.08 6.21
N ASN A 286 21.92 8.21 4.91
CA ASN A 286 21.88 7.06 4.03
C ASN A 286 23.31 6.73 3.57
N ILE A 287 23.68 5.46 3.67
CA ILE A 287 24.91 4.92 3.12
C ILE A 287 24.56 3.90 2.04
N VAL A 288 25.45 3.75 1.06
CA VAL A 288 25.29 2.75 0.00
C VAL A 288 26.33 1.67 0.25
N ILE A 289 25.87 0.44 0.41
CA ILE A 289 26.73 -0.73 0.55
C ILE A 289 26.72 -1.43 -0.80
N LYS A 290 27.90 -1.64 -1.37
CA LYS A 290 28.09 -2.29 -2.66
C LYS A 290 28.94 -3.53 -2.51
N ASN A 291 28.50 -4.64 -3.09
CA ASN A 291 29.27 -5.88 -3.12
C ASN A 291 30.13 -5.92 -4.40
N SER A 292 31.44 -5.72 -4.25
CA SER A 292 32.41 -5.85 -5.36
C SER A 292 33.14 -7.20 -5.38
N GLU A 293 32.74 -8.15 -4.54
CA GLU A 293 33.24 -9.53 -4.56
C GLU A 293 32.44 -10.38 -5.56
N SER A 294 33.02 -11.51 -5.97
CA SER A 294 32.41 -12.42 -6.95
C SER A 294 31.34 -13.34 -6.37
N THR A 295 31.16 -13.32 -5.04
CA THR A 295 30.19 -14.14 -4.31
C THR A 295 29.10 -13.26 -3.69
N THR A 296 27.93 -13.84 -3.43
CA THR A 296 26.91 -13.18 -2.62
C THR A 296 27.44 -12.96 -1.20
N LEU A 297 27.18 -11.78 -0.64
CA LEU A 297 27.55 -11.43 0.73
C LEU A 297 26.29 -11.14 1.55
N GLU A 298 26.29 -11.62 2.78
CA GLU A 298 25.28 -11.40 3.79
C GLU A 298 25.85 -10.50 4.88
N PHE A 299 25.22 -9.34 5.08
CA PHE A 299 25.70 -8.32 6.00
C PHE A 299 24.81 -8.26 7.24
N GLU A 300 25.41 -8.56 8.39
CA GLU A 300 24.86 -8.33 9.71
C GLU A 300 25.43 -7.01 10.26
N SER A 301 24.56 -6.14 10.78
CA SER A 301 24.93 -4.74 11.05
C SER A 301 24.99 -4.37 12.54
N ASP A 302 24.74 -5.32 13.45
CA ASP A 302 24.71 -5.12 14.91
C ASP A 302 23.89 -3.87 15.31
N GLY A 303 22.77 -3.63 14.63
CA GLY A 303 21.88 -2.49 14.86
C GLY A 303 22.32 -1.16 14.23
N LEU A 304 23.33 -1.16 13.35
CA LEU A 304 23.71 -0.01 12.52
C LEU A 304 22.59 0.37 11.54
N PHE A 305 21.91 -0.62 10.96
CA PHE A 305 20.68 -0.45 10.18
C PHE A 305 19.70 -1.60 10.48
N ALA A 306 18.45 -1.45 10.08
CA ALA A 306 17.42 -2.44 10.37
C ALA A 306 17.55 -3.68 9.47
N GLY A 307 17.65 -4.86 10.08
CA GLY A 307 17.69 -6.15 9.40
C GLY A 307 19.06 -6.56 8.85
N GLU A 308 19.07 -7.72 8.21
CA GLU A 308 20.19 -8.25 7.42
C GLU A 308 20.10 -7.78 5.97
N LEU A 309 21.26 -7.65 5.33
CA LEU A 309 21.33 -7.23 3.92
C LEU A 309 22.03 -8.29 3.07
N PHE A 310 21.35 -8.74 2.02
CA PHE A 310 21.85 -9.73 1.08
C PHE A 310 22.17 -9.06 -0.25
N LEU A 311 23.43 -9.09 -0.68
CA LEU A 311 23.87 -8.50 -1.95
C LEU A 311 24.58 -9.53 -2.81
N LYS A 312 24.09 -9.76 -4.04
CA LYS A 312 24.82 -10.55 -5.05
C LYS A 312 26.04 -9.78 -5.57
N SER A 313 26.94 -10.49 -6.24
CA SER A 313 28.10 -9.90 -6.90
C SER A 313 27.70 -8.73 -7.81
N GLY A 314 28.23 -7.54 -7.55
CA GLY A 314 27.97 -6.31 -8.30
C GLY A 314 26.68 -5.56 -7.92
N GLU A 315 25.89 -6.08 -6.97
CA GLU A 315 24.71 -5.37 -6.46
C GLU A 315 25.09 -4.32 -5.41
N GLN A 316 24.21 -3.33 -5.27
CA GLN A 316 24.31 -2.29 -4.25
C GLN A 316 22.96 -2.05 -3.59
N ALA A 317 22.97 -1.74 -2.30
CA ALA A 317 21.78 -1.32 -1.56
C ALA A 317 22.06 -0.06 -0.76
N SER A 318 21.05 0.81 -0.69
CA SER A 318 21.06 1.95 0.22
C SER A 318 20.43 1.51 1.53
N VAL A 319 21.13 1.74 2.64
CA VAL A 319 20.63 1.50 3.99
C VAL A 319 20.66 2.81 4.80
N SER A 320 19.71 2.95 5.71
CA SER A 320 19.62 4.11 6.59
C SER A 320 20.34 3.82 7.90
N VAL A 321 21.39 4.60 8.19
CA VAL A 321 22.17 4.46 9.42
C VAL A 321 21.32 4.87 10.62
N THR A 322 21.44 4.12 11.71
CA THR A 322 20.75 4.37 12.96
C THR A 322 20.96 5.80 13.48
N ASN A 323 19.94 6.32 14.15
CA ASN A 323 19.98 7.65 14.78
C ASN A 323 20.75 7.64 16.11
N LYS A 324 21.13 6.46 16.62
CA LYS A 324 21.85 6.33 17.89
C LYS A 324 23.35 6.47 17.62
N ALA A 325 23.97 7.48 18.25
CA ALA A 325 25.43 7.60 18.22
C ALA A 325 26.07 6.45 19.00
N GLY A 326 27.15 5.90 18.47
CA GLY A 326 27.78 4.71 19.03
C GLY A 326 28.80 4.09 18.08
N GLU A 327 29.41 3.00 18.52
CA GLU A 327 30.26 2.16 17.68
C GLU A 327 29.48 0.90 17.31
N TYR A 328 29.47 0.61 16.01
CA TYR A 328 28.75 -0.50 15.41
C TYR A 328 29.71 -1.33 14.58
N LYS A 329 29.33 -2.56 14.27
CA LYS A 329 30.11 -3.43 13.39
C LYS A 329 29.26 -3.88 12.22
N LEU A 330 29.84 -3.78 11.03
CA LEU A 330 29.35 -4.51 9.89
C LEU A 330 30.12 -5.83 9.78
N ILE A 331 29.40 -6.92 9.97
CA ILE A 331 29.90 -8.29 9.93
C ILE A 331 29.39 -8.92 8.63
N ILE A 332 30.24 -9.70 7.99
CA ILE A 332 29.84 -10.49 6.83
C ILE A 332 29.73 -11.94 7.31
N GLU A 333 28.54 -12.51 7.28
CA GLU A 333 28.32 -13.88 7.73
C GLU A 333 29.01 -14.90 6.80
N ASP A 334 29.34 -16.06 7.35
CA ASP A 334 29.87 -17.23 6.63
C ASP A 334 31.13 -16.98 5.77
N THR A 335 31.95 -15.99 6.15
CA THR A 335 33.18 -15.64 5.43
C THR A 335 34.33 -15.25 6.38
N ASP A 336 35.58 -15.33 5.89
CA ASP A 336 36.79 -14.93 6.64
C ASP A 336 37.04 -13.40 6.65
N PHE A 337 36.03 -12.58 6.35
CA PHE A 337 36.21 -11.13 6.28
C PHE A 337 36.29 -10.51 7.68
N ALA A 338 37.29 -9.65 7.89
CA ALA A 338 37.37 -8.87 9.11
C ALA A 338 36.22 -7.83 9.20
N PRO A 339 35.53 -7.70 10.34
CA PRO A 339 34.42 -6.75 10.49
C PRO A 339 34.85 -5.31 10.25
N ILE A 340 33.97 -4.50 9.65
CA ILE A 340 34.18 -3.05 9.54
C ILE A 340 33.60 -2.37 10.77
N SER A 341 34.41 -1.56 11.45
CA SER A 341 33.94 -0.77 12.59
C SER A 341 33.38 0.57 12.10
N VAL A 342 32.11 0.83 12.38
CA VAL A 342 31.41 2.04 11.95
C VAL A 342 31.07 2.88 13.18
N LYS A 343 31.70 4.05 13.28
CA LYS A 343 31.42 5.03 14.33
C LYS A 343 30.32 5.97 13.86
N VAL A 344 29.16 5.89 14.50
CA VAL A 344 28.04 6.78 14.23
C VAL A 344 28.19 8.04 15.07
N THR A 345 28.40 9.16 14.39
CA THR A 345 28.58 10.48 15.01
C THR A 345 27.24 11.19 15.19
N PRO A 346 27.03 11.94 16.28
CA PRO A 346 25.82 12.74 16.46
C PRO A 346 25.68 13.75 15.32
N VAL A 347 24.45 13.98 14.85
CA VAL A 347 24.16 15.08 13.91
C VAL A 347 24.49 16.40 14.62
N SER A 348 25.49 17.14 14.13
CA SER A 348 25.74 18.50 14.62
C SER A 348 24.51 19.34 14.34
N LYS A 349 23.92 19.92 15.38
CA LYS A 349 22.84 20.91 15.25
C LYS A 349 23.26 22.10 14.42
#